data_AF-A0A315QUM8-F1
#
_entry.id   AF-A0A315QUM8-F1
#
_cell.length_a   1.000
_cell.length_b   1.000
_cell.length_c   1.000
_cell.angle_alpha   90.00
_cell.angle_beta   90.00
_cell.angle_gamma   90.00
#
_symmetry.space_group_name_H-M   'P 1'
#
loop_
_entity.id
_entity.type
_entity.pdbx_description
1 polymer ?
#
loop_
_entity_poly.entity_id
_entity_poly.type
_entity_poly.pdbx_seq_one_letter_code
_entity_poly.pdbx_strand_id
1 'polypeptide(L)'
;MKQDPFANLDKKTFRQAIIELLESEYKLLGSHKILELIAEDIVELEYKYHPRKKTNKFGSLSWVATSEQNNKPKLGQKREEYKQEVIELPYVTEEDIELKRQNVSKTEHDMIRIARLTKAAKKQGAMLTVEELAAIMNRSTVTISKRIGEYHNIHDDVLPLKGYILDMGRGTTHKKAIIELYEQKVQPPDIARKTDHSLNAVDRYIKDYERVKFLIRRGIGTTQIKHMTGRGASVIKQYRKLIEKYHPEYFDSDNDK
;
A
#
# COMPACT_ATOMS: atom_id res chain seq x y z
N MET A 1 38.93 0.41 45.81
CA MET A 1 38.41 1.31 44.74
C MET A 1 37.78 2.52 45.40
N LYS A 2 38.24 3.74 45.11
CA LYS A 2 37.56 4.96 45.55
C LYS A 2 36.21 5.04 44.82
N GLN A 3 35.10 5.20 45.55
CA GLN A 3 33.80 5.46 44.93
C GLN A 3 33.84 6.85 44.28
N ASP A 4 33.52 6.90 43.00
CA ASP A 4 33.35 8.15 42.26
C ASP A 4 32.10 8.87 42.79
N PRO A 5 32.21 10.11 43.31
CA PRO A 5 31.09 10.86 43.85
C PRO A 5 29.99 11.16 42.82
N PHE A 6 30.27 11.03 41.51
CA PHE A 6 29.29 11.27 40.44
C PHE A 6 28.58 10.00 39.95
N ALA A 7 28.99 8.80 40.38
CA ALA A 7 28.42 7.52 39.91
C ALA A 7 26.91 7.35 40.14
N ASN A 8 26.31 8.15 41.03
CA ASN A 8 24.87 8.15 41.27
C ASN A 8 24.08 8.97 40.23
N LEU A 9 24.72 9.90 39.52
CA LEU A 9 24.06 10.67 38.46
C LEU A 9 23.77 9.78 37.25
N ASP A 10 24.69 8.87 36.91
CA ASP A 10 24.55 7.92 35.79
C ASP A 10 23.38 6.96 35.96
N LYS A 11 22.89 6.78 37.19
CA LYS A 11 21.75 5.91 37.53
C LYS A 11 20.40 6.61 37.41
N LYS A 12 20.36 7.93 37.28
CA LYS A 12 19.10 8.69 37.18
C LYS A 12 18.60 8.74 35.73
N THR A 13 18.23 7.59 35.18
CA THR A 13 17.78 7.45 33.79
C THR A 13 16.36 6.90 33.71
N PHE A 14 15.68 7.15 32.59
CA PHE A 14 14.36 6.56 32.33
C PHE A 14 14.41 5.03 32.31
N ARG A 15 15.50 4.46 31.76
CA ARG A 15 15.80 3.02 31.82
C ARG A 15 15.80 2.50 33.26
N GLN A 16 16.51 3.18 34.18
CA GLN A 16 16.55 2.76 35.58
C GLN A 16 15.18 2.86 36.26
N ALA A 17 14.40 3.90 35.95
CA ALA A 17 13.03 4.03 36.48
C ALA A 17 12.10 2.90 36.02
N ILE A 18 12.26 2.39 34.79
CA ILE A 18 11.52 1.21 34.30
C ILE A 18 11.92 -0.04 35.09
N ILE A 19 13.22 -0.25 35.33
CA ILE A 19 13.70 -1.41 36.11
C ILE A 19 13.09 -1.37 37.51
N GLU A 20 13.16 -0.23 38.19
CA GLU A 20 12.58 -0.04 39.53
C GLU A 20 11.07 -0.33 39.53
N LEU A 21 10.32 0.19 38.55
CA LEU A 21 8.88 -0.08 38.40
C LEU A 21 8.57 -1.58 38.26
N LEU A 22 9.33 -2.30 37.42
CA LEU A 22 9.13 -3.73 37.19
C LEU A 22 9.47 -4.55 38.44
N GLU A 23 10.50 -4.16 39.19
CA GLU A 23 10.92 -4.82 40.43
C GLU A 23 9.96 -4.54 41.59
N SER A 24 9.58 -3.28 41.83
CA SER A 24 8.84 -2.86 43.02
C SER A 24 7.33 -3.05 42.88
N GLU A 25 6.74 -2.55 41.79
CA GLU A 25 5.30 -2.48 41.62
C GLU A 25 4.75 -3.76 41.00
N TYR A 26 5.36 -4.21 39.90
CA TYR A 26 4.91 -5.42 39.20
C TYR A 26 5.47 -6.72 39.81
N LYS A 27 6.45 -6.60 40.72
CA LYS A 27 7.09 -7.72 41.42
C LYS A 27 7.50 -8.84 40.46
N LEU A 28 8.00 -8.46 39.29
CA LEU A 28 8.44 -9.42 38.27
C LEU A 28 9.65 -10.19 38.80
N LEU A 29 9.41 -11.44 39.20
CA LEU A 29 10.44 -12.34 39.69
C LEU A 29 11.21 -12.91 38.50
N GLY A 30 12.35 -12.30 38.18
CA GLY A 30 13.27 -12.74 37.13
C GLY A 30 14.71 -12.33 37.46
N SER A 31 15.69 -12.80 36.69
CA SER A 31 17.06 -12.30 36.85
C SER A 31 17.10 -10.81 36.49
N HIS A 32 17.79 -9.98 37.28
CA HIS A 32 17.94 -8.54 37.03
C HIS A 32 18.32 -8.22 35.56
N LYS A 33 19.14 -9.08 34.94
CA LYS A 33 19.51 -9.00 33.52
C LYS A 33 18.33 -9.03 32.53
N ILE A 34 17.25 -9.73 32.85
CA ILE A 34 16.02 -9.74 32.02
C ILE A 34 15.32 -8.39 32.12
N LEU A 35 15.25 -7.80 33.31
CA LEU A 35 14.62 -6.50 33.53
C LEU A 35 15.39 -5.39 32.82
N GLU A 36 16.72 -5.48 32.81
CA GLU A 36 17.58 -4.60 32.03
C GLU A 36 17.30 -4.67 30.52
N LEU A 37 17.12 -5.88 29.97
CA LEU A 37 16.79 -6.06 28.55
C LEU A 37 15.41 -5.48 28.22
N ILE A 38 14.40 -5.75 29.06
CA ILE A 38 13.05 -5.19 28.89
C ILE A 38 13.09 -3.66 28.95
N ALA A 39 13.84 -3.08 29.89
CA ALA A 39 13.96 -1.63 30.02
C ALA A 39 14.64 -1.00 28.81
N GLU A 40 15.66 -1.66 28.24
CA GLU A 40 16.31 -1.23 27.00
C GLU A 40 15.32 -1.23 25.83
N ASP A 41 14.58 -2.32 25.64
CA ASP A 41 13.56 -2.45 24.59
C ASP A 41 12.48 -1.36 24.70
N ILE A 42 12.04 -1.04 25.93
CA ILE A 42 11.05 0.03 26.17
C ILE A 42 11.62 1.40 25.84
N VAL A 43 12.88 1.68 26.21
CA VAL A 43 13.54 2.94 25.86
C VAL A 43 13.71 3.06 24.34
N GLU A 44 14.06 1.98 23.65
CA GLU A 44 14.10 1.95 22.18
C GLU A 44 12.72 2.23 21.56
N LEU A 45 11.64 1.65 22.11
CA LEU A 45 10.28 1.95 21.70
C LEU A 45 9.91 3.41 21.96
N GLU A 46 10.30 3.98 23.10
CA GLU A 46 10.09 5.41 23.39
C GLU A 46 10.74 6.27 22.31
N TYR A 47 12.01 5.99 21.96
CA TYR A 47 12.70 6.72 20.90
C TYR A 47 12.04 6.55 19.53
N LYS A 48 11.53 5.36 19.22
CA LYS A 48 10.85 5.06 17.96
C LYS A 48 9.52 5.81 17.82
N TYR A 49 8.69 5.80 18.86
CA TYR A 49 7.32 6.37 18.83
C TYR A 49 7.27 7.86 19.23
N HIS A 50 8.28 8.34 19.95
CA HIS A 50 8.39 9.74 20.38
C HIS A 50 9.75 10.35 20.00
N PRO A 51 10.09 10.40 18.69
CA PRO A 51 11.37 10.96 18.26
C PRO A 51 11.51 12.42 18.70
N ARG A 52 12.59 12.70 19.44
CA ARG A 52 12.85 14.03 20.05
C ARG A 52 13.04 15.15 19.03
N LYS A 53 13.40 14.81 17.79
CA LYS A 53 13.47 15.73 16.64
C LYS A 53 12.22 15.57 15.78
N LYS A 54 11.09 16.16 16.20
CA LYS A 54 9.96 16.39 15.27
C LYS A 54 10.50 17.22 14.12
N THR A 55 10.30 16.80 12.87
CA THR A 55 10.67 17.70 11.78
C THR A 55 9.74 18.91 11.86
N ASN A 56 10.30 20.10 11.98
CA ASN A 56 9.53 21.36 12.08
C ASN A 56 8.89 21.75 10.73
N LYS A 57 8.63 20.78 9.84
CA LYS A 57 8.02 21.05 8.55
C LYS A 57 6.52 21.27 8.77
N PHE A 58 6.04 22.42 8.33
CA PHE A 58 4.62 22.74 8.39
C PHE A 58 3.79 21.61 7.76
N GLY A 59 2.73 21.19 8.45
CA GLY A 59 1.80 20.19 7.93
C GLY A 59 2.30 18.75 7.94
N SER A 60 3.36 18.40 8.67
CA SER A 60 3.74 17.01 8.88
C SER A 60 2.80 16.29 9.86
N LEU A 61 2.55 15.00 9.63
CA LEU A 61 1.72 14.15 10.47
C LEU A 61 2.51 12.88 10.85
N SER A 62 2.78 12.70 12.14
CA SER A 62 3.30 11.43 12.66
C SER A 62 2.18 10.39 12.68
N TRP A 63 2.43 9.22 12.10
CA TRP A 63 1.45 8.14 11.98
C TRP A 63 2.11 6.77 12.18
N VAL A 64 1.40 5.83 12.79
CA VAL A 64 1.85 4.43 12.93
C VAL A 64 1.15 3.60 11.86
N ALA A 65 1.93 3.02 10.95
CA ALA A 65 1.41 2.24 9.83
C ALA A 65 1.99 0.82 9.82
N THR A 66 1.42 -0.06 8.99
CA THR A 66 1.94 -1.42 8.84
C THR A 66 3.30 -1.40 8.13
N SER A 67 4.31 -2.04 8.71
CA SER A 67 5.64 -2.22 8.11
C SER A 67 5.57 -3.05 6.83
N GLU A 68 6.39 -2.70 5.84
CA GLU A 68 6.58 -3.49 4.63
C GLU A 68 7.28 -4.82 4.90
N GLN A 69 8.03 -4.94 6.00
CA GLN A 69 8.74 -6.17 6.36
C GLN A 69 7.80 -7.32 6.76
N ASN A 70 6.49 -7.09 6.79
CA ASN A 70 5.52 -8.14 7.05
C ASN A 70 5.36 -9.05 5.83
N ASN A 71 5.38 -10.36 6.08
CA ASN A 71 5.02 -11.34 5.07
C ASN A 71 3.51 -11.31 4.77
N LYS A 72 3.13 -11.99 3.68
CA LYS A 72 1.73 -12.19 3.32
C LYS A 72 0.90 -12.71 4.51
N PRO A 73 -0.31 -12.19 4.76
CA PRO A 73 -1.18 -12.64 5.84
C PRO A 73 -1.35 -14.16 5.85
N LYS A 74 -1.16 -14.79 7.01
CA LYS A 74 -1.66 -16.16 7.23
C LYS A 74 -3.16 -16.10 7.55
N LEU A 75 -3.90 -17.17 7.21
CA LEU A 75 -5.32 -17.26 7.56
C LEU A 75 -5.48 -17.17 9.08
N GLY A 76 -6.26 -16.18 9.56
CA GLY A 76 -6.49 -15.94 10.98
C GLY A 76 -5.43 -15.07 11.68
N GLN A 77 -4.41 -14.56 10.97
CA GLN A 77 -3.41 -13.66 11.55
C GLN A 77 -4.06 -12.35 12.03
N LYS A 78 -3.87 -12.01 13.31
CA LYS A 78 -4.44 -10.80 13.88
C LYS A 78 -3.71 -9.54 13.44
N ARG A 79 -4.36 -8.39 13.53
CA ARG A 79 -3.79 -7.09 13.12
C ARG A 79 -2.64 -6.66 14.03
N GLU A 80 -2.65 -7.05 15.30
CA GLU A 80 -1.59 -6.71 16.27
C GLU A 80 -0.30 -7.49 16.01
N GLU A 81 -0.36 -8.59 15.25
CA GLU A 81 0.81 -9.42 14.90
C GLU A 81 1.63 -8.82 13.75
N TYR A 82 1.15 -7.75 13.11
CA TYR A 82 1.91 -7.06 12.07
C TYR A 82 2.95 -6.14 12.71
N LYS A 83 4.20 -6.23 12.25
CA LYS A 83 5.21 -5.21 12.53
C LYS A 83 4.70 -3.85 12.11
N GLN A 84 4.93 -2.85 12.95
CA GLN A 84 4.51 -1.46 12.70
C GLN A 84 5.73 -0.56 12.53
N GLU A 85 5.58 0.47 11.71
CA GLU A 85 6.54 1.56 11.58
C GLU A 85 5.89 2.89 11.91
N VAL A 86 6.66 3.74 12.58
CA VAL A 86 6.30 5.13 12.82
C VAL A 86 6.84 5.93 11.64
N ILE A 87 5.95 6.60 10.92
CA ILE A 87 6.27 7.37 9.72
C ILE A 87 5.82 8.81 9.87
N GLU A 88 6.52 9.70 9.16
CA GLU A 88 6.13 11.11 9.07
C GLU A 88 5.58 11.42 7.68
N LEU A 89 4.30 11.77 7.64
CA LEU A 89 3.57 12.01 6.40
C LEU A 89 3.54 13.50 6.05
N PRO A 90 3.85 13.90 4.80
CA PRO A 90 3.66 15.27 4.33
C PRO A 90 2.17 15.53 4.07
N TYR A 91 1.41 15.79 5.14
CA TYR A 91 -0.05 15.90 5.07
C TYR A 91 -0.51 17.20 4.43
N VAL A 92 0.05 18.33 4.83
CA VAL A 92 -0.13 19.64 4.18
C VAL A 92 1.23 20.16 3.75
N THR A 93 1.31 20.62 2.51
CA THR A 93 2.50 21.18 1.88
C THR A 93 2.16 22.53 1.24
N GLU A 94 3.16 23.28 0.82
CA GLU A 94 2.96 24.54 0.08
C GLU A 94 2.15 24.33 -1.21
N GLU A 95 2.34 23.19 -1.89
CA GLU A 95 1.59 22.78 -3.08
C GLU A 95 0.08 22.70 -2.79
N ASP A 96 -0.35 22.21 -1.62
CA ASP A 96 -1.78 22.17 -1.26
C ASP A 96 -2.40 23.56 -1.13
N ILE A 97 -1.61 24.55 -0.71
CA ILE A 97 -2.06 25.95 -0.61
C ILE A 97 -2.21 26.52 -2.02
N GLU A 98 -1.27 26.22 -2.90
CA GLU A 98 -1.28 26.70 -4.29
C GLU A 98 -2.42 26.09 -5.11
N LEU A 99 -2.64 24.76 -5.00
CA LEU A 99 -3.78 24.08 -5.63
C LEU A 99 -5.12 24.71 -5.20
N LYS A 100 -5.23 25.16 -3.94
CA LYS A 100 -6.42 25.89 -3.47
C LYS A 100 -6.56 27.26 -4.11
N ARG A 101 -5.47 28.03 -4.26
CA ARG A 101 -5.49 29.35 -4.93
C ARG A 101 -5.90 29.21 -6.40
N GLN A 102 -5.51 28.12 -7.04
CA GLN A 102 -5.85 27.80 -8.43
C GLN A 102 -7.27 27.22 -8.61
N ASN A 103 -8.06 27.12 -7.54
CA ASN A 103 -9.40 26.53 -7.55
C ASN A 103 -9.45 25.09 -8.10
N VAL A 104 -8.39 24.31 -7.89
CA VAL A 104 -8.35 22.89 -8.26
C VAL A 104 -9.48 22.15 -7.55
N SER A 105 -10.13 21.23 -8.28
CA SER A 105 -11.28 20.52 -7.74
C SER A 105 -10.92 19.72 -6.49
N LYS A 106 -11.85 19.62 -5.54
CA LYS A 106 -11.67 18.81 -4.33
C LYS A 106 -11.31 17.35 -4.63
N THR A 107 -11.86 16.81 -5.73
CA THR A 107 -11.55 15.46 -6.22
C THR A 107 -10.08 15.31 -6.56
N GLU A 108 -9.56 16.21 -7.37
CA GLU A 108 -8.17 16.19 -7.84
C GLU A 108 -7.20 16.44 -6.68
N HIS A 109 -7.51 17.40 -5.83
CA HIS A 109 -6.75 17.66 -4.62
C HIS A 109 -6.71 16.43 -3.68
N ASP A 110 -7.82 15.71 -3.50
CA ASP A 110 -7.85 14.47 -2.72
C ASP A 110 -6.95 13.39 -3.39
N MET A 111 -6.99 13.24 -4.72
CA MET A 111 -6.14 12.26 -5.44
C MET A 111 -4.64 12.56 -5.29
N ILE A 112 -4.23 13.81 -5.50
CA ILE A 112 -2.84 14.26 -5.36
C ILE A 112 -2.33 13.94 -3.95
N ARG A 113 -3.14 14.28 -2.93
CA ARG A 113 -2.78 14.02 -1.54
C ARG A 113 -2.68 12.53 -1.22
N ILE A 114 -3.65 11.71 -1.66
CA ILE A 114 -3.60 10.24 -1.47
C ILE A 114 -2.31 9.66 -2.08
N ALA A 115 -1.97 10.07 -3.30
CA ALA A 115 -0.76 9.61 -3.98
C ALA A 115 0.50 9.99 -3.22
N ARG A 116 0.59 11.25 -2.77
CA ARG A 116 1.71 11.75 -1.97
C ARG A 116 1.88 10.97 -0.67
N LEU A 117 0.80 10.79 0.10
CA LEU A 117 0.83 10.11 1.40
C LEU A 117 1.26 8.65 1.28
N THR A 118 0.68 7.92 0.33
CA THR A 118 0.99 6.50 0.12
C THR A 118 2.44 6.30 -0.35
N LYS A 119 2.92 7.11 -1.30
CA LYS A 119 4.33 7.08 -1.75
C LYS A 119 5.31 7.46 -0.64
N ALA A 120 4.97 8.45 0.20
CA ALA A 120 5.80 8.84 1.34
C ALA A 120 5.87 7.75 2.42
N ALA A 121 4.76 7.07 2.72
CA ALA A 121 4.74 5.93 3.62
C ALA A 121 5.64 4.80 3.10
N LYS A 122 5.49 4.46 1.81
CA LYS A 122 6.28 3.42 1.14
C LYS A 122 7.78 3.69 1.21
N LYS A 123 8.19 4.93 0.96
CA LYS A 123 9.61 5.35 1.05
C LYS A 123 10.19 5.16 2.47
N GLN A 124 9.35 5.19 3.50
CA GLN A 124 9.71 4.97 4.90
C GLN A 124 9.53 3.51 5.33
N GLY A 125 9.32 2.57 4.39
CA GLY A 125 9.16 1.16 4.69
C GLY A 125 7.82 0.79 5.32
N ALA A 126 6.78 1.60 5.12
CA ALA A 126 5.45 1.37 5.65
C ALA A 126 4.37 1.45 4.57
N MET A 127 3.18 0.93 4.86
CA MET A 127 2.07 0.88 3.94
C MET A 127 0.78 1.32 4.63
N LEU A 128 0.06 2.23 3.99
CA LEU A 128 -1.22 2.73 4.48
C LEU A 128 -2.38 1.87 3.96
N THR A 129 -3.44 1.74 4.75
CA THR A 129 -4.72 1.18 4.32
C THR A 129 -5.68 2.28 3.84
N VAL A 130 -6.79 1.85 3.22
CA VAL A 130 -7.88 2.75 2.83
C VAL A 130 -8.54 3.38 4.05
N GLU A 131 -8.66 2.61 5.15
CA GLU A 131 -9.21 3.08 6.43
C GLU A 131 -8.33 4.14 7.09
N GLU A 132 -7.01 3.96 7.08
CA GLU A 132 -6.08 4.96 7.60
C GLU A 132 -6.15 6.26 6.80
N LEU A 133 -6.14 6.17 5.46
CA LEU A 133 -6.31 7.35 4.60
C LEU A 133 -7.66 8.06 4.83
N ALA A 134 -8.73 7.29 5.03
CA ALA A 134 -10.05 7.83 5.34
C ALA A 134 -10.06 8.61 6.66
N ALA A 135 -9.41 8.06 7.69
CA ALA A 135 -9.26 8.73 8.99
C ALA A 135 -8.39 10.00 8.87
N ILE A 136 -7.21 9.89 8.25
CA ILE A 136 -6.25 11.00 8.07
C ILE A 136 -6.90 12.17 7.31
N MET A 137 -7.65 11.89 6.24
CA MET A 137 -8.22 12.91 5.36
C MET A 137 -9.62 13.37 5.77
N ASN A 138 -10.19 12.78 6.84
CA ASN A 138 -11.58 12.97 7.24
C ASN A 138 -12.55 12.77 6.06
N ARG A 139 -12.55 11.56 5.51
CA ARG A 139 -13.38 11.11 4.38
C ARG A 139 -13.94 9.72 4.66
N SER A 140 -14.99 9.31 3.94
CA SER A 140 -15.42 7.92 3.96
C SER A 140 -14.44 7.02 3.18
N THR A 141 -14.33 5.76 3.60
CA THR A 141 -13.56 4.72 2.88
C THR A 141 -14.05 4.54 1.44
N VAL A 142 -15.35 4.71 1.21
CA VAL A 142 -15.95 4.71 -0.13
C VAL A 142 -15.40 5.85 -1.00
N THR A 143 -15.29 7.05 -0.43
CA THR A 143 -14.71 8.20 -1.15
C THR A 143 -13.25 7.95 -1.47
N ILE A 144 -12.45 7.53 -0.49
CA ILE A 144 -11.03 7.22 -0.70
C ILE A 144 -10.85 6.15 -1.77
N SER A 145 -11.61 5.04 -1.71
CA SER A 145 -11.56 3.97 -2.71
C SER A 145 -11.90 4.48 -4.11
N LYS A 146 -12.91 5.35 -4.22
CA LYS A 146 -13.28 5.99 -5.50
C LYS A 146 -12.13 6.85 -6.04
N ARG A 147 -11.49 7.68 -5.20
CA ARG A 147 -10.35 8.52 -5.60
C ARG A 147 -9.13 7.70 -6.02
N ILE A 148 -8.84 6.59 -5.34
CA ILE A 148 -7.78 5.65 -5.73
C ILE A 148 -8.07 5.08 -7.12
N GLY A 149 -9.31 4.65 -7.36
CA GLY A 149 -9.72 4.14 -8.67
C GLY A 149 -9.65 5.19 -9.78
N GLU A 150 -10.07 6.43 -9.50
CA GLU A 150 -9.91 7.57 -10.42
C GLU A 150 -8.44 7.84 -10.73
N TYR A 151 -7.56 7.85 -9.71
CA TYR A 151 -6.12 8.00 -9.86
C TYR A 151 -5.53 6.93 -10.80
N HIS A 152 -5.88 5.64 -10.64
CA HIS A 152 -5.38 4.57 -11.51
C HIS A 152 -5.97 4.54 -12.93
N ASN A 153 -7.06 5.27 -13.17
CA ASN A 153 -7.60 5.40 -14.53
C ASN A 153 -6.79 6.40 -15.37
N ILE A 154 -6.18 7.39 -14.72
CA ILE A 154 -5.44 8.48 -15.37
C ILE A 154 -3.92 8.33 -15.25
N HIS A 155 -3.41 7.58 -14.27
CA HIS A 155 -1.99 7.28 -14.09
C HIS A 155 -1.72 5.79 -14.36
N ASP A 156 -0.53 5.50 -14.88
CA ASP A 156 -0.09 4.12 -15.14
C ASP A 156 0.60 3.46 -13.94
N ASP A 157 0.84 4.19 -12.84
CA ASP A 157 1.43 3.66 -11.63
C ASP A 157 0.39 3.20 -10.59
N VAL A 158 0.80 2.21 -9.78
CA VAL A 158 -0.03 1.64 -8.71
C VAL A 158 0.34 2.27 -7.38
N LEU A 159 -0.67 2.77 -6.68
CA LEU A 159 -0.48 3.35 -5.36
C LEU A 159 -0.07 2.25 -4.35
N PRO A 160 1.00 2.45 -3.55
CA PRO A 160 1.54 1.43 -2.66
C PRO A 160 0.73 1.29 -1.35
N LEU A 161 -0.51 0.82 -1.46
CA LEU A 161 -1.39 0.54 -0.32
C LEU A 161 -1.09 -0.84 0.27
N LYS A 162 -1.33 -1.01 1.58
CA LYS A 162 -1.17 -2.30 2.29
C LYS A 162 -1.94 -3.41 1.58
N GLY A 163 -3.22 -3.17 1.28
CA GLY A 163 -4.08 -4.15 0.61
C GLY A 163 -3.65 -4.46 -0.82
N TYR A 164 -2.87 -3.59 -1.48
CA TYR A 164 -2.29 -3.95 -2.76
C TYR A 164 -1.00 -4.72 -2.56
N ILE A 165 -0.08 -4.27 -1.72
CA ILE A 165 1.23 -4.90 -1.56
C ILE A 165 1.14 -6.27 -0.86
N LEU A 166 0.37 -6.40 0.23
CA LEU A 166 0.25 -7.65 0.99
C LEU A 166 -0.80 -8.60 0.38
N ASP A 167 -1.88 -8.07 -0.20
CA ASP A 167 -2.87 -8.89 -0.93
C ASP A 167 -2.57 -9.00 -2.43
N MET A 168 -1.37 -8.61 -2.89
CA MET A 168 -0.80 -8.88 -4.23
C MET A 168 -0.52 -10.38 -4.47
N GLY A 169 -1.38 -11.23 -3.94
CA GLY A 169 -1.85 -12.40 -4.68
C GLY A 169 -3.36 -12.32 -4.90
N ARG A 170 -3.86 -11.36 -5.73
CA ARG A 170 -5.06 -11.42 -6.61
C ARG A 170 -5.50 -10.02 -7.16
N GLY A 171 -4.77 -9.50 -8.15
CA GLY A 171 -5.37 -9.28 -9.49
C GLY A 171 -6.22 -8.06 -9.89
N THR A 172 -5.85 -6.81 -9.57
CA THR A 172 -6.53 -5.65 -10.21
C THR A 172 -5.64 -4.63 -10.94
N THR A 173 -4.33 -4.53 -10.68
CA THR A 173 -3.49 -3.52 -11.35
C THR A 173 -2.41 -4.09 -12.28
N HIS A 174 -1.82 -5.25 -11.98
CA HIS A 174 -0.79 -5.84 -12.85
C HIS A 174 -1.37 -6.48 -14.11
N LYS A 175 -2.67 -6.81 -14.14
CA LYS A 175 -3.31 -7.40 -15.32
C LYS A 175 -3.22 -6.48 -16.55
N LYS A 176 -3.47 -5.18 -16.39
CA LYS A 176 -3.36 -4.19 -17.48
C LYS A 176 -1.92 -4.18 -18.00
N ALA A 177 -0.95 -3.96 -17.12
CA ALA A 177 0.47 -3.92 -17.46
C ALA A 177 0.98 -5.22 -18.12
N ILE A 178 0.57 -6.39 -17.60
CA ILE A 178 0.89 -7.69 -18.17
C ILE A 178 0.37 -7.80 -19.62
N ILE A 179 -0.88 -7.44 -19.86
CA ILE A 179 -1.48 -7.52 -21.20
C ILE A 179 -0.90 -6.46 -22.14
N GLU A 180 -0.60 -5.26 -21.67
CA GLU A 180 0.05 -4.22 -22.48
C GLU A 180 1.46 -4.63 -22.93
N LEU A 181 2.27 -5.20 -22.02
CA LEU A 181 3.57 -5.76 -22.37
C LEU A 181 3.45 -6.95 -23.32
N TYR A 182 2.43 -7.79 -23.14
CA TYR A 182 2.16 -8.92 -24.02
C TYR A 182 1.76 -8.46 -25.45
N GLU A 183 0.91 -7.44 -25.58
CA GLU A 183 0.56 -6.85 -26.88
C GLU A 183 1.77 -6.19 -27.56
N GLN A 184 2.71 -5.64 -26.77
CA GLN A 184 4.04 -5.17 -27.22
C GLN A 184 5.03 -6.30 -27.57
N LYS A 185 4.58 -7.56 -27.59
CA LYS A 185 5.39 -8.75 -27.93
C LYS A 185 6.54 -9.04 -26.97
N VAL A 186 6.46 -8.55 -25.73
CA VAL A 186 7.39 -8.95 -24.66
C VAL A 186 7.11 -10.40 -24.26
N GLN A 187 8.16 -11.19 -24.05
CA GLN A 187 8.01 -12.60 -23.71
C GLN A 187 7.49 -12.80 -22.26
N PRO A 188 6.59 -13.78 -22.00
CA PRO A 188 6.00 -13.99 -20.67
C PRO A 188 7.01 -14.10 -19.50
N PRO A 189 8.19 -14.74 -19.65
CA PRO A 189 9.21 -14.74 -18.59
C PRO A 189 9.74 -13.34 -18.24
N ASP A 190 9.87 -12.46 -19.22
CA ASP A 190 10.34 -11.09 -19.00
C ASP A 190 9.22 -10.20 -18.45
N ILE A 191 7.97 -10.45 -18.86
CA ILE A 191 6.79 -9.82 -18.25
C ILE A 191 6.72 -10.19 -16.77
N ALA A 192 6.91 -11.46 -16.43
CA ALA A 192 6.94 -11.95 -15.05
C ALA A 192 7.98 -11.20 -14.21
N ARG A 193 9.21 -11.05 -14.73
CA ARG A 193 10.28 -10.27 -14.06
C ARG A 193 9.92 -8.78 -13.92
N LYS A 194 9.44 -8.14 -15.00
CA LYS A 194 9.12 -6.70 -15.02
C LYS A 194 7.92 -6.32 -14.14
N THR A 195 6.99 -7.25 -13.98
CA THR A 195 5.74 -7.02 -13.21
C THR A 195 5.77 -7.67 -11.84
N ASP A 196 6.90 -8.26 -11.44
CA ASP A 196 7.08 -9.01 -10.19
C ASP A 196 5.95 -10.05 -9.98
N HIS A 197 5.73 -10.88 -11.01
CA HIS A 197 4.72 -11.93 -11.02
C HIS A 197 5.36 -13.30 -11.29
N SER A 198 4.71 -14.38 -10.84
CA SER A 198 5.10 -15.71 -11.29
C SER A 198 4.69 -15.93 -12.75
N LEU A 199 5.47 -16.74 -13.48
CA LEU A 199 5.17 -17.08 -14.87
C LEU A 199 3.76 -17.69 -15.01
N ASN A 200 3.38 -18.58 -14.09
CA ASN A 200 2.03 -19.18 -14.07
C ASN A 200 0.90 -18.13 -13.94
N ALA A 201 1.14 -17.04 -13.19
CA ALA A 201 0.16 -15.97 -13.05
C ALA A 201 0.05 -15.16 -14.35
N VAL A 202 1.18 -14.83 -14.98
CA VAL A 202 1.24 -14.15 -16.28
C VAL A 202 0.51 -14.96 -17.34
N ASP A 203 0.81 -16.26 -17.47
CA ASP A 203 0.17 -17.16 -18.44
C ASP A 203 -1.34 -17.23 -18.26
N ARG A 204 -1.82 -17.24 -17.00
CA ARG A 204 -3.26 -17.23 -16.72
C ARG A 204 -3.91 -15.95 -17.24
N TYR A 205 -3.30 -14.79 -17.01
CA TYR A 205 -3.85 -13.52 -17.50
C TYR A 205 -3.88 -13.48 -19.03
N ILE A 206 -2.80 -13.91 -19.69
CA ILE A 206 -2.71 -13.97 -21.15
C ILE A 206 -3.78 -14.92 -21.72
N LYS A 207 -3.92 -16.13 -21.17
CA LYS A 207 -4.95 -17.09 -21.62
C LYS A 207 -6.37 -16.55 -21.47
N ASP A 208 -6.66 -15.88 -20.36
CA ASP A 208 -7.97 -15.27 -20.13
C ASP A 208 -8.25 -14.13 -21.11
N TYR A 209 -7.24 -13.30 -21.38
CA TYR A 209 -7.32 -12.21 -22.34
C TYR A 209 -7.54 -12.73 -23.77
N GLU A 210 -6.75 -13.71 -24.22
CA GLU A 210 -6.89 -14.33 -25.54
C GLU A 210 -8.26 -14.97 -25.74
N ARG A 211 -8.79 -15.63 -24.72
CA ARG A 211 -10.16 -16.20 -24.77
C ARG A 211 -11.21 -15.11 -24.96
N VAL A 212 -11.08 -13.97 -24.27
CA VAL A 212 -12.03 -12.84 -24.44
C VAL A 212 -11.85 -12.17 -25.80
N LYS A 213 -10.61 -11.97 -26.26
CA LYS A 213 -10.29 -11.43 -27.59
C LYS A 213 -10.89 -12.27 -28.71
N PHE A 214 -10.75 -13.60 -28.62
CA PHE A 214 -11.36 -14.52 -29.57
C PHE A 214 -12.89 -14.39 -29.65
N LEU A 215 -13.57 -14.29 -28.50
CA LEU A 215 -15.03 -14.19 -28.46
C LEU A 215 -15.52 -12.83 -29.00
N ILE A 216 -14.80 -11.74 -28.69
CA ILE A 216 -15.09 -10.41 -29.24
C ILE A 216 -14.93 -10.40 -30.75
N ARG A 217 -13.84 -10.97 -31.28
CA ARG A 217 -13.62 -11.12 -32.73
C ARG A 217 -14.73 -11.91 -33.43
N ARG A 218 -15.49 -12.73 -32.71
CA ARG A 218 -16.65 -13.49 -33.22
C ARG A 218 -17.97 -12.72 -33.10
N GLY A 219 -17.95 -11.45 -32.71
CA GLY A 219 -19.14 -10.62 -32.53
C GLY A 219 -19.97 -10.98 -31.29
N ILE A 220 -19.41 -11.73 -30.33
CA ILE A 220 -20.15 -12.18 -29.15
C ILE A 220 -20.25 -11.04 -28.14
N GLY A 221 -21.48 -10.74 -27.71
CA GLY A 221 -21.75 -9.67 -26.75
C GLY A 221 -21.17 -9.94 -25.35
N THR A 222 -20.88 -8.87 -24.60
CA THR A 222 -20.24 -8.95 -23.27
C THR A 222 -21.00 -9.81 -22.26
N THR A 223 -22.33 -9.85 -22.34
CA THR A 223 -23.18 -10.68 -21.47
C THR A 223 -22.99 -12.17 -21.76
N GLN A 224 -22.91 -12.54 -23.05
CA GLN A 224 -22.67 -13.93 -23.45
C GLN A 224 -21.23 -14.35 -23.12
N ILE A 225 -20.24 -13.47 -23.32
CA ILE A 225 -18.85 -13.71 -22.90
C ILE A 225 -18.77 -14.01 -21.41
N LYS A 226 -19.54 -13.31 -20.56
CA LYS A 226 -19.62 -13.60 -19.13
C LYS A 226 -20.04 -15.04 -18.86
N HIS A 227 -21.11 -15.49 -19.49
CA HIS A 227 -21.59 -16.86 -19.35
C HIS A 227 -20.58 -17.89 -19.87
N MET A 228 -19.98 -17.63 -21.04
CA MET A 228 -19.05 -18.56 -21.68
C MET A 228 -17.70 -18.66 -20.98
N THR A 229 -17.22 -17.59 -20.34
CA THR A 229 -15.89 -17.55 -19.70
C THR A 229 -15.94 -17.77 -18.18
N GLY A 230 -17.11 -17.65 -17.56
CA GLY A 230 -17.27 -17.67 -16.11
C GLY A 230 -16.60 -16.49 -15.40
N ARG A 231 -16.21 -15.43 -16.12
CA ARG A 231 -15.52 -14.26 -15.57
C ARG A 231 -16.50 -13.13 -15.23
N GLY A 232 -16.15 -12.35 -14.20
CA GLY A 232 -16.95 -11.21 -13.77
C GLY A 232 -17.04 -10.11 -14.84
N ALA A 233 -18.19 -9.42 -14.91
CA ALA A 233 -18.45 -8.39 -15.91
C ALA A 233 -17.41 -7.25 -15.93
N SER A 234 -16.90 -6.87 -14.76
CA SER A 234 -15.84 -5.87 -14.64
C SER A 234 -14.53 -6.31 -15.33
N VAL A 235 -14.15 -7.59 -15.19
CA VAL A 235 -12.94 -8.15 -15.83
C VAL A 235 -13.09 -8.16 -17.35
N ILE A 236 -14.28 -8.52 -17.85
CA ILE A 236 -14.56 -8.51 -19.29
C ILE A 236 -14.50 -7.08 -19.83
N LYS A 237 -15.05 -6.10 -19.10
CA LYS A 237 -14.98 -4.68 -19.49
C LYS A 237 -13.53 -4.17 -19.56
N GLN A 238 -12.67 -4.59 -18.62
CA GLN A 238 -11.24 -4.24 -18.65
C GLN A 238 -10.53 -4.82 -19.87
N TYR A 239 -10.74 -6.12 -20.15
CA TYR A 239 -10.15 -6.75 -21.34
C TYR A 239 -10.68 -6.15 -22.63
N ARG A 240 -11.99 -5.88 -22.72
CA ARG A 240 -12.60 -5.21 -23.88
C ARG A 240 -11.94 -3.87 -24.17
N LYS A 241 -11.71 -3.01 -23.16
CA LYS A 241 -10.99 -1.74 -23.34
C LYS A 241 -9.58 -1.92 -23.90
N LEU A 242 -8.87 -2.96 -23.45
CA LEU A 242 -7.54 -3.27 -23.98
C LEU A 242 -7.62 -3.78 -25.42
N ILE A 243 -8.61 -4.59 -25.76
CA ILE A 243 -8.81 -5.10 -27.12
C ILE A 243 -9.23 -3.96 -28.06
N GLU A 244 -10.12 -3.05 -27.64
CA GLU A 244 -10.49 -1.84 -28.41
C GLU A 244 -9.25 -0.97 -28.71
N LYS A 245 -8.30 -0.89 -27.77
CA LYS A 245 -7.06 -0.11 -27.93
C LYS A 245 -6.07 -0.75 -28.92
N TYR A 246 -5.88 -2.06 -28.87
CA TYR A 246 -4.82 -2.76 -29.63
C TYR A 246 -5.33 -3.46 -30.90
N HIS A 247 -6.61 -3.77 -30.96
CA HIS A 247 -7.28 -4.46 -32.07
C HIS A 247 -8.63 -3.77 -32.39
N PRO A 248 -8.63 -2.48 -32.77
CA PRO A 248 -9.86 -1.74 -33.06
C PRO A 248 -10.69 -2.37 -34.20
N GLU A 249 -10.05 -3.09 -35.11
CA GLU A 249 -10.69 -3.76 -36.25
C GLU A 249 -11.74 -4.82 -35.85
N TYR A 250 -11.73 -5.29 -34.60
CA TYR A 250 -12.75 -6.21 -34.09
C TYR A 250 -14.05 -5.51 -33.67
N PHE A 251 -14.09 -4.19 -33.67
CA PHE A 251 -15.25 -3.38 -33.26
C PHE A 251 -15.83 -2.55 -34.40
N ASP A 252 -15.11 -2.42 -35.52
CA ASP A 252 -15.52 -1.63 -36.68
C ASP A 252 -16.45 -2.38 -37.66
N SER A 253 -16.97 -3.56 -37.30
CA SER A 253 -17.94 -4.29 -38.13
C SER A 253 -19.39 -3.90 -37.82
N ASP A 254 -19.74 -2.65 -38.10
CA ASP A 254 -21.06 -2.27 -38.62
C ASP A 254 -20.89 -2.03 -40.13
N ASN A 255 -20.81 -3.12 -40.91
CA ASN A 255 -21.25 -3.24 -42.31
C ASN A 255 -20.74 -4.57 -42.90
N ASP A 256 -21.64 -5.27 -43.58
CA ASP A 256 -21.48 -6.53 -44.34
C ASP A 256 -21.38 -7.84 -43.54
N LYS A 257 -22.52 -8.30 -43.01
CA LYS A 257 -23.31 -9.41 -43.61
C LYS A 257 -24.46 -9.85 -42.70
#